data_AF-A0A3A9A4C4-F1
#
_entry.id   AF-A0A3A9A4C4-F1
#
_cell.length_a   1.000
_cell.length_b   1.000
_cell.length_c   1.000
_cell.angle_alpha   90.00
_cell.angle_beta   90.00
_cell.angle_gamma   90.00
#
_symmetry.space_group_name_H-M   'P 1'
#
loop_
_entity.id
_entity.type
_entity.pdbx_description
1 polymer ?
#
loop_
_entity_poly.entity_id
_entity_poly.type
_entity_poly.pdbx_seq_one_letter_code
_entity_poly.pdbx_strand_id
1 'polypeptide(L)'
;MEKRYYIAYGSNLNVGQMRMRCPGARIIGTSVVEGYRLLFKGSRTGSYLTIEPQEGASVPVAAWAVTEEDEAALDRYEGFPSFYYKKEMELPIRGIRTGKVRRRKVFVYIMHEDRPLGLPSESYMATCMEGYRRFGFDEAFLEQAYADSREEFPGGWKTGDACFMVTNRKNGCTGTYTVQGFDGRYFCLQNRRGSRCRASAGRMFRSREEALAPRQENKDSGGNCDERNR
;
A
#
# COMPACT_ATOMS: atom_id res chain seq x y z
N MET A 1 -8.26 -34.73 -11.48
CA MET A 1 -7.74 -33.54 -10.79
C MET A 1 -8.88 -32.72 -10.24
N GLU A 2 -8.79 -32.32 -8.97
CA GLU A 2 -9.74 -31.38 -8.37
C GLU A 2 -9.58 -30.00 -8.99
N LYS A 3 -10.69 -29.28 -9.21
CA LYS A 3 -10.64 -27.93 -9.76
C LYS A 3 -10.18 -26.96 -8.68
N ARG A 4 -9.07 -26.26 -8.94
CA ARG A 4 -8.54 -25.19 -8.09
C ARG A 4 -9.19 -23.85 -8.45
N TYR A 5 -9.46 -23.04 -7.44
CA TYR A 5 -10.11 -21.74 -7.60
C TYR A 5 -9.25 -20.67 -6.94
N TYR A 6 -8.81 -19.70 -7.73
CA TYR A 6 -8.06 -18.53 -7.27
C TYR A 6 -9.01 -17.34 -7.13
N ILE A 7 -8.91 -16.56 -6.07
CA ILE A 7 -9.60 -15.27 -5.96
C ILE A 7 -8.64 -14.09 -6.12
N ALA A 8 -9.02 -13.15 -6.97
CA ALA A 8 -8.30 -11.91 -7.21
C ALA A 8 -9.04 -10.73 -6.58
N TYR A 9 -8.30 -9.82 -5.96
CA TYR A 9 -8.79 -8.54 -5.40
C TYR A 9 -8.04 -7.31 -5.96
N GLY A 10 -6.97 -7.52 -6.73
CA GLY A 10 -6.09 -6.46 -7.24
C GLY A 10 -5.81 -6.56 -8.74
N SER A 11 -4.56 -6.43 -9.18
CA SER A 11 -4.18 -6.36 -10.60
C SER A 11 -4.61 -7.58 -11.43
N ASN A 12 -4.74 -8.77 -10.84
CA ASN A 12 -5.25 -9.96 -11.53
C ASN A 12 -6.78 -9.89 -11.83
N LEU A 13 -7.47 -8.82 -11.42
CA LEU A 13 -8.79 -8.46 -11.94
C LEU A 13 -8.72 -7.91 -13.38
N ASN A 14 -7.55 -7.43 -13.83
CA ASN A 14 -7.37 -7.07 -15.23
C ASN A 14 -7.35 -8.34 -16.09
N VAL A 15 -8.43 -8.57 -16.85
CA VAL A 15 -8.62 -9.79 -17.65
C VAL A 15 -7.53 -9.95 -18.72
N GLY A 16 -7.05 -8.85 -19.30
CA GLY A 16 -5.98 -8.87 -20.29
C GLY A 16 -4.67 -9.40 -19.70
N GLN A 17 -4.27 -8.86 -18.54
CA GLN A 17 -3.09 -9.33 -17.84
C GLN A 17 -3.25 -10.76 -17.33
N MET A 18 -4.42 -11.10 -16.77
CA MET A 18 -4.70 -12.45 -16.28
C MET A 18 -4.59 -13.49 -17.39
N ARG A 19 -5.13 -13.20 -18.59
CA ARG A 19 -5.06 -14.12 -19.74
C ARG A 19 -3.64 -14.32 -20.27
N MET A 20 -2.78 -13.29 -20.18
CA MET A 20 -1.36 -13.44 -20.56
C MET A 20 -0.58 -14.30 -19.57
N ARG A 21 -0.87 -14.18 -18.26
CA ARG A 21 -0.21 -14.96 -17.21
C ARG A 21 -0.73 -16.40 -17.14
N CYS A 22 -2.04 -16.55 -17.27
CA CYS A 22 -2.77 -17.80 -17.07
C CYS A 22 -3.72 -18.02 -18.25
N PRO A 23 -3.23 -18.58 -19.38
CA PRO A 23 -4.06 -18.80 -20.57
C PRO A 23 -5.21 -19.78 -20.32
N GLY A 24 -5.07 -20.70 -19.35
CA GLY A 24 -6.09 -21.67 -18.97
C GLY A 24 -7.16 -21.12 -18.03
N ALA A 25 -6.93 -19.92 -17.45
CA ALA A 25 -7.78 -19.40 -16.40
C ALA A 25 -9.17 -18.98 -16.92
N ARG A 26 -10.20 -19.32 -16.16
CA ARG A 26 -11.60 -19.03 -16.50
C ARG A 26 -12.32 -18.31 -15.38
N ILE A 27 -12.95 -17.20 -15.71
CA ILE A 27 -13.81 -16.48 -14.76
C ILE A 27 -15.01 -17.36 -14.37
N ILE A 28 -15.18 -17.60 -13.07
CA ILE A 28 -16.26 -18.40 -12.50
C ILE A 28 -17.36 -17.51 -11.94
N GLY A 29 -17.00 -16.41 -11.29
CA GLY A 29 -17.95 -15.59 -10.56
C GLY A 29 -17.26 -14.55 -9.70
N THR A 30 -18.05 -13.92 -8.84
CA THR A 30 -17.58 -12.95 -7.86
C THR A 30 -18.02 -13.36 -6.46
N SER A 31 -17.36 -12.81 -5.45
CA SER A 31 -17.69 -13.02 -4.04
C SER A 31 -17.19 -11.83 -3.22
N VAL A 32 -17.39 -11.91 -1.92
CA VAL A 32 -16.89 -10.93 -0.94
C VAL A 32 -16.15 -11.70 0.14
N VAL A 33 -14.97 -11.21 0.51
CA VAL A 33 -14.20 -11.70 1.65
C VAL A 33 -14.53 -10.80 2.84
N GLU A 34 -15.33 -11.31 3.77
CA GLU A 34 -15.72 -10.60 4.99
C GLU A 34 -14.60 -10.63 6.04
N GLY A 35 -14.51 -9.57 6.85
CA GLY A 35 -13.51 -9.43 7.91
C GLY A 35 -12.12 -9.08 7.39
N TYR A 36 -12.01 -8.54 6.18
CA TYR A 36 -10.74 -8.12 5.57
C TYR A 36 -10.87 -6.70 5.01
N ARG A 37 -9.76 -5.97 5.01
CA ARG A 37 -9.60 -4.69 4.31
C ARG A 37 -8.54 -4.80 3.23
N LEU A 38 -8.56 -3.86 2.28
CA LEU A 38 -7.51 -3.69 1.30
C LEU A 38 -6.46 -2.69 1.80
N LEU A 39 -5.19 -3.00 1.53
CA LEU A 39 -4.06 -2.10 1.77
C LEU A 39 -3.07 -2.19 0.61
N PHE A 40 -2.22 -1.18 0.49
CA PHE A 40 -1.06 -1.17 -0.37
C PHE A 40 0.20 -1.26 0.48
N LYS A 41 1.09 -2.17 0.11
CA LYS A 41 2.35 -2.39 0.80
C LYS A 41 3.53 -2.25 -0.11
N GLY A 42 4.58 -1.61 0.41
CA GLY A 42 5.81 -1.33 -0.29
C GLY A 42 6.62 -2.59 -0.60
N SER A 43 7.19 -2.60 -1.79
CA SER A 43 8.18 -3.57 -2.28
C SER A 43 9.33 -2.83 -2.95
N ARG A 44 10.39 -3.57 -3.32
CA ARG A 44 11.56 -3.01 -4.02
C ARG A 44 11.20 -2.32 -5.34
N THR A 45 10.09 -2.72 -5.97
CA THR A 45 9.67 -2.30 -7.30
C THR A 45 8.45 -1.37 -7.31
N GLY A 46 7.86 -1.07 -6.15
CA GLY A 46 6.62 -0.31 -6.02
C GLY A 46 5.73 -0.86 -4.91
N SER A 47 4.51 -0.33 -4.77
CA SER A 47 3.55 -0.80 -3.76
C SER A 47 2.37 -1.51 -4.41
N TYR A 48 1.95 -2.62 -3.82
CA TYR A 48 0.94 -3.51 -4.40
C TYR A 48 -0.15 -3.83 -3.40
N LEU A 49 -1.33 -4.20 -3.90
CA LEU A 49 -2.48 -4.53 -3.06
C LEU A 49 -2.22 -5.78 -2.23
N THR A 50 -2.74 -5.75 -1.02
CA THR A 50 -2.89 -6.89 -0.14
C THR A 50 -4.20 -6.81 0.63
N ILE A 51 -4.57 -7.90 1.30
CA ILE A 51 -5.71 -7.94 2.22
C ILE A 51 -5.22 -8.29 3.63
N GLU A 52 -5.76 -7.61 4.63
CA GLU A 52 -5.47 -7.90 6.04
C GLU A 52 -6.76 -8.03 6.83
N PRO A 53 -6.77 -8.83 7.91
CA PRO A 53 -7.94 -8.93 8.79
C PRO A 53 -8.34 -7.56 9.36
N GLN A 54 -9.61 -7.21 9.22
CA GLN A 54 -10.26 -6.06 9.87
C GLN A 54 -11.74 -6.38 10.06
N GLU A 55 -12.17 -6.42 11.33
CA GLU A 55 -13.57 -6.66 11.69
C GLU A 55 -14.48 -5.60 11.08
N GLY A 56 -15.63 -6.02 10.52
CA GLY A 56 -16.58 -5.13 9.87
C GLY A 56 -16.16 -4.59 8.50
N ALA A 57 -14.98 -4.94 8.00
CA ALA A 57 -14.55 -4.62 6.62
C ALA A 57 -14.84 -5.79 5.67
N SER A 58 -14.89 -5.49 4.37
CA SER A 58 -15.10 -6.50 3.34
C SER A 58 -14.29 -6.18 2.08
N VAL A 59 -13.94 -7.21 1.30
CA VAL A 59 -13.20 -7.05 0.05
C VAL A 59 -13.93 -7.75 -1.10
N PRO A 60 -14.33 -7.03 -2.17
CA PRO A 60 -14.90 -7.66 -3.35
C PRO A 60 -13.82 -8.42 -4.13
N VAL A 61 -14.15 -9.63 -4.56
CA VAL A 61 -13.21 -10.52 -5.28
C VAL A 61 -13.82 -11.18 -6.49
N ALA A 62 -13.01 -11.42 -7.52
CA ALA A 62 -13.36 -12.27 -8.65
C ALA A 62 -12.70 -13.63 -8.53
N ALA A 63 -13.47 -14.70 -8.76
CA ALA A 63 -13.01 -16.07 -8.71
C ALA A 63 -12.68 -16.61 -10.11
N TRP A 64 -11.50 -17.20 -10.24
CA TRP A 64 -10.96 -17.82 -11.43
C TRP A 64 -10.80 -19.32 -11.18
N ALA A 65 -11.26 -20.16 -12.10
CA ALA A 65 -10.79 -21.54 -12.16
C ALA A 65 -9.44 -21.55 -12.87
N VAL A 66 -8.45 -22.19 -12.27
CA VAL A 66 -7.07 -22.24 -12.76
C VAL A 66 -6.65 -23.69 -12.94
N THR A 67 -5.78 -23.96 -13.92
CA THR A 67 -5.09 -25.24 -14.04
C THR A 67 -3.87 -25.29 -13.10
N GLU A 68 -3.21 -26.44 -13.01
CA GLU A 68 -1.98 -26.58 -12.23
C GLU A 68 -0.85 -25.72 -12.84
N GLU A 69 -0.79 -25.61 -14.16
CA GLU A 69 0.16 -24.75 -14.87
C GLU A 69 -0.10 -23.27 -14.61
N ASP A 70 -1.38 -22.87 -14.57
CA ASP A 70 -1.77 -21.51 -14.22
C ASP A 70 -1.40 -21.18 -12.76
N GLU A 71 -1.64 -22.10 -11.82
CA GLU A 71 -1.25 -21.94 -10.41
C GLU A 71 0.27 -21.80 -10.27
N ALA A 72 1.06 -22.62 -10.97
CA ALA A 72 2.51 -22.51 -10.97
C ALA A 72 3.01 -21.20 -11.61
N ALA A 73 2.30 -20.66 -12.60
CA ALA A 73 2.60 -19.36 -13.19
C ALA A 73 2.31 -18.22 -12.21
N LEU A 74 1.19 -18.30 -11.48
CA LEU A 74 0.86 -17.35 -10.41
C LEU A 74 1.89 -17.39 -9.28
N ASP A 75 2.29 -18.57 -8.84
CA ASP A 75 3.30 -18.72 -7.78
C ASP A 75 4.61 -18.01 -8.12
N ARG A 76 5.08 -18.14 -9.36
CA ARG A 76 6.27 -17.42 -9.84
C ARG A 76 6.03 -15.91 -9.92
N TYR A 77 4.86 -15.48 -10.38
CA TYR A 77 4.53 -14.07 -10.54
C TYR A 77 4.40 -13.34 -9.21
N GLU A 78 3.72 -13.95 -8.24
CA GLU A 78 3.49 -13.39 -6.90
C GLU A 78 4.71 -13.55 -5.98
N GLY A 79 5.78 -14.21 -6.44
CA GLY A 79 7.00 -14.44 -5.66
C GLY A 79 6.75 -15.34 -4.43
N PHE A 80 5.85 -16.31 -4.57
CA PHE A 80 5.51 -17.26 -3.50
C PHE A 80 6.72 -18.15 -3.15
N PRO A 81 6.97 -18.44 -1.85
CA PRO A 81 6.26 -17.97 -0.65
C PRO A 81 6.83 -16.69 -0.01
N SER A 82 7.92 -16.14 -0.56
CA SER A 82 8.70 -15.08 0.09
C SER A 82 8.05 -13.69 0.02
N PHE A 83 7.31 -13.40 -1.05
CA PHE A 83 6.68 -12.09 -1.24
C PHE A 83 5.21 -12.11 -0.85
N TYR A 84 4.45 -13.06 -1.40
CA TYR A 84 3.11 -13.41 -0.96
C TYR A 84 3.06 -14.86 -0.48
N TYR A 85 2.24 -15.13 0.53
CA TYR A 85 1.87 -16.49 0.93
C TYR A 85 0.46 -16.85 0.40
N LYS A 86 0.20 -18.15 0.27
CA LYS A 86 -1.10 -18.68 -0.15
C LYS A 86 -1.95 -18.99 1.08
N LYS A 87 -3.20 -18.53 1.06
CA LYS A 87 -4.21 -18.83 2.08
C LYS A 87 -5.41 -19.49 1.44
N GLU A 88 -5.81 -20.64 1.95
CA GLU A 88 -7.04 -21.34 1.57
C GLU A 88 -8.21 -20.78 2.39
N MET A 89 -9.37 -20.61 1.74
CA MET A 89 -10.62 -20.17 2.37
C MET A 89 -11.82 -20.75 1.63
N GLU A 90 -13.00 -20.69 2.25
CA GLU A 90 -14.23 -21.15 1.63
C GLU A 90 -15.22 -20.01 1.47
N LEU A 91 -15.55 -19.68 0.22
CA LEU A 91 -16.37 -18.51 -0.11
C LEU A 91 -17.63 -18.89 -0.91
N PRO A 92 -18.75 -18.17 -0.70
CA PRO A 92 -19.93 -18.27 -1.55
C PRO A 92 -19.69 -17.53 -2.88
N ILE A 93 -19.39 -18.28 -3.94
CA ILE A 93 -19.13 -17.70 -5.26
C ILE A 93 -20.44 -17.56 -6.04
N ARG A 94 -20.80 -16.33 -6.42
CA ARG A 94 -21.93 -16.04 -7.33
C ARG A 94 -21.49 -16.25 -8.77
N GLY A 95 -22.01 -17.28 -9.42
CA GLY A 95 -21.61 -17.65 -10.78
C GLY A 95 -21.94 -16.57 -11.81
N ILE A 96 -20.96 -16.16 -12.64
CA ILE A 96 -21.12 -15.05 -13.58
C ILE A 96 -22.16 -15.33 -14.69
N ARG A 97 -22.35 -16.61 -15.05
CA ARG A 97 -23.31 -17.03 -16.10
C ARG A 97 -24.68 -17.42 -15.55
N THR A 98 -24.73 -17.99 -14.35
CA THR A 98 -25.93 -18.62 -13.81
C THR A 98 -26.59 -17.83 -12.69
N GLY A 99 -25.89 -16.86 -12.11
CA GLY A 99 -26.32 -16.12 -10.91
C GLY A 99 -26.39 -16.98 -9.64
N LYS A 100 -26.23 -18.30 -9.73
CA LYS A 100 -26.31 -19.23 -8.60
C LYS A 100 -25.09 -19.09 -7.70
N VAL A 101 -25.33 -19.02 -6.41
CA VAL A 101 -24.29 -19.00 -5.38
C VAL A 101 -23.90 -20.43 -5.03
N ARG A 102 -22.59 -20.72 -4.99
CA ARG A 102 -22.05 -22.02 -4.57
C ARG A 102 -20.85 -21.81 -3.67
N ARG A 103 -20.81 -22.50 -2.52
CA ARG A 103 -19.61 -22.53 -1.67
C ARG A 103 -18.50 -23.30 -2.38
N ARG A 104 -17.31 -22.70 -2.43
CA ARG A 104 -16.12 -23.31 -3.03
C ARG A 104 -14.91 -23.05 -2.15
N LYS A 105 -14.04 -24.06 -2.05
CA LYS A 105 -12.68 -23.87 -1.57
C LYS A 105 -11.92 -23.06 -2.61
N VAL A 106 -11.29 -21.98 -2.17
CA VAL A 106 -10.52 -21.06 -2.99
C VAL A 106 -9.22 -20.72 -2.28
N PHE A 107 -8.22 -20.33 -3.04
CA PHE A 107 -6.99 -19.78 -2.50
C PHE A 107 -6.78 -18.33 -2.92
N VAL A 108 -6.04 -17.60 -2.11
CA VAL A 108 -5.69 -16.19 -2.30
C VAL A 108 -4.23 -15.97 -1.95
N TYR A 109 -3.60 -14.99 -2.60
CA TYR A 109 -2.26 -14.52 -2.23
C TYR A 109 -2.39 -13.35 -1.26
N ILE A 110 -1.72 -13.42 -0.11
CA ILE A 110 -1.65 -12.33 0.88
C ILE A 110 -0.18 -11.96 1.08
N MET A 111 0.11 -10.67 1.11
CA MET A 111 1.47 -10.17 1.28
C MET A 111 1.80 -10.23 2.77
N HIS A 112 3.03 -10.56 3.13
CA HIS A 112 3.43 -10.64 4.54
C HIS A 112 3.12 -9.34 5.31
N GLU A 113 2.55 -9.51 6.48
CA GLU A 113 1.94 -8.46 7.30
C GLU A 113 3.00 -7.48 7.87
N ASP A 114 4.25 -7.92 8.00
CA ASP A 114 5.39 -7.16 8.50
C ASP A 114 5.93 -6.09 7.52
N ARG A 115 5.51 -6.15 6.25
CA ARG A 115 5.95 -5.18 5.24
C ARG A 115 5.31 -3.80 5.47
N PRO A 116 6.08 -2.72 5.25
CA PRO A 116 5.57 -1.36 5.43
C PRO A 116 4.48 -1.03 4.41
N LEU A 117 3.57 -0.15 4.81
CA LEU A 117 2.61 0.45 3.88
C LEU A 117 3.34 1.24 2.80
N GLY A 118 2.71 1.42 1.66
CA GLY A 118 3.27 2.21 0.59
C GLY A 118 2.22 2.56 -0.46
N LEU A 119 2.39 3.68 -1.14
CA LEU A 119 1.44 4.10 -2.17
C LEU A 119 1.75 3.44 -3.52
N PRO A 120 0.73 2.99 -4.26
CA PRO A 120 0.92 2.40 -5.58
C PRO A 120 1.36 3.46 -6.61
N SER A 121 1.93 3.01 -7.73
CA SER A 121 2.07 3.88 -8.90
C SER A 121 0.70 4.19 -9.52
N GLU A 122 0.59 5.33 -10.20
CA GLU A 122 -0.64 5.69 -10.94
C GLU A 122 -1.01 4.62 -11.98
N SER A 123 -0.01 4.04 -12.66
CA SER A 123 -0.22 2.97 -13.65
C SER A 123 -0.77 1.68 -13.02
N TYR A 124 -0.31 1.32 -11.81
CA TYR A 124 -0.82 0.17 -11.09
C TYR A 124 -2.24 0.41 -10.59
N MET A 125 -2.51 1.61 -10.05
CA MET A 125 -3.85 2.01 -9.62
C MET A 125 -4.84 1.95 -10.78
N ALA A 126 -4.48 2.51 -11.94
CA ALA A 126 -5.31 2.47 -13.15
C ALA A 126 -5.63 1.03 -13.60
N THR A 127 -4.64 0.12 -13.52
CA THR A 127 -4.83 -1.30 -13.83
C THR A 127 -5.86 -1.95 -12.90
N CYS A 128 -5.78 -1.65 -11.60
CA CYS A 128 -6.72 -2.17 -10.62
C CYS A 128 -8.13 -1.62 -10.84
N MET A 129 -8.25 -0.31 -11.09
CA MET A 129 -9.52 0.35 -11.42
C MET A 129 -10.20 -0.27 -12.66
N GLU A 130 -9.44 -0.56 -13.72
CA GLU A 130 -9.97 -1.24 -14.90
C GLU A 130 -10.59 -2.60 -14.55
N GLY A 131 -9.91 -3.37 -13.68
CA GLY A 131 -10.42 -4.63 -13.16
C GLY A 131 -11.70 -4.46 -12.36
N TYR A 132 -11.75 -3.47 -11.45
CA TYR A 132 -12.94 -3.18 -10.64
C TYR A 132 -14.15 -2.83 -11.53
N ARG A 133 -13.97 -1.94 -12.51
CA ARG A 133 -15.01 -1.59 -13.49
C ARG A 133 -15.49 -2.80 -14.27
N ARG A 134 -14.57 -3.67 -14.69
CA ARG A 134 -14.88 -4.87 -15.49
C ARG A 134 -15.80 -5.85 -14.76
N PHE A 135 -15.64 -5.96 -13.44
CA PHE A 135 -16.43 -6.84 -12.57
C PHE A 135 -17.60 -6.12 -11.87
N GLY A 136 -17.75 -4.81 -12.08
CA GLY A 136 -18.80 -4.00 -11.47
C GLY A 136 -18.60 -3.78 -9.96
N PHE A 137 -17.35 -3.77 -9.51
CA PHE A 137 -17.00 -3.45 -8.13
C PHE A 137 -16.91 -1.95 -7.92
N ASP A 138 -17.22 -1.49 -6.71
CA ASP A 138 -17.10 -0.09 -6.34
C ASP A 138 -15.62 0.31 -6.23
N GLU A 139 -15.21 1.36 -6.95
CA GLU A 139 -13.83 1.86 -6.91
C GLU A 139 -13.48 2.51 -5.56
N ALA A 140 -14.49 2.86 -4.74
CA ALA A 140 -14.29 3.39 -3.38
C ALA A 140 -13.46 2.45 -2.49
N PHE A 141 -13.48 1.13 -2.73
CA PHE A 141 -12.61 0.18 -2.03
C PHE A 141 -11.12 0.45 -2.31
N LEU A 142 -10.76 0.79 -3.55
CA LEU A 142 -9.39 1.15 -3.91
C LEU A 142 -8.99 2.51 -3.36
N GLU A 143 -9.91 3.48 -3.39
CA GLU A 143 -9.68 4.82 -2.83
C GLU A 143 -9.48 4.77 -1.31
N GLN A 144 -10.31 3.99 -0.61
CA GLN A 144 -10.16 3.75 0.82
C GLN A 144 -8.84 3.04 1.12
N ALA A 145 -8.49 2.00 0.37
CA ALA A 145 -7.20 1.32 0.52
C ALA A 145 -6.03 2.30 0.33
N TYR A 146 -6.12 3.20 -0.66
CA TYR A 146 -5.10 4.23 -0.89
C TYR A 146 -5.00 5.20 0.29
N ALA A 147 -6.14 5.63 0.84
CA ALA A 147 -6.18 6.51 2.01
C ALA A 147 -5.62 5.85 3.26
N ASP A 148 -5.98 4.58 3.51
CA ASP A 148 -5.54 3.78 4.66
C ASP A 148 -4.06 3.41 4.57
N SER A 149 -3.53 3.27 3.35
CA SER A 149 -2.13 2.93 3.09
C SER A 149 -1.22 4.15 2.99
N ARG A 150 -1.80 5.34 3.10
CA ARG A 150 -1.07 6.59 3.16
C ARG A 150 -0.38 6.65 4.53
N GLU A 151 0.93 6.41 4.53
CA GLU A 151 1.75 6.28 5.73
C GLU A 151 1.41 7.32 6.82
N GLU A 152 1.36 6.85 8.08
CA GLU A 152 1.97 7.60 9.18
C GLU A 152 3.48 7.60 8.95
N PHE A 153 3.97 8.66 8.31
CA PHE A 153 5.38 8.91 8.12
C PHE A 153 6.12 8.95 9.48
N PRO A 154 7.45 8.75 9.48
CA PRO A 154 8.25 8.71 10.71
C PRO A 154 7.96 9.89 11.66
N GLY A 155 7.60 9.60 12.91
CA GLY A 155 7.13 10.64 13.87
C GLY A 155 5.61 10.89 13.85
N GLY A 156 4.84 9.96 13.29
CA GLY A 156 3.36 9.97 13.25
C GLY A 156 2.78 11.02 12.30
N TRP A 157 3.54 11.48 11.32
CA TRP A 157 3.11 12.54 10.39
C TRP A 157 2.24 11.94 9.29
N LYS A 158 1.21 12.65 8.83
CA LYS A 158 0.33 12.20 7.74
C LYS A 158 0.30 13.22 6.60
N THR A 159 -0.04 12.79 5.38
CA THR A 159 -0.28 13.73 4.29
C THR A 159 -1.45 14.63 4.67
N GLY A 160 -1.27 15.94 4.51
CA GLY A 160 -2.22 16.97 4.95
C GLY A 160 -1.90 17.55 6.32
N ASP A 161 -1.00 16.94 7.12
CA ASP A 161 -0.60 17.51 8.40
C ASP A 161 0.08 18.86 8.20
N ALA A 162 -0.25 19.81 9.08
CA ALA A 162 0.45 21.08 9.18
C ALA A 162 1.79 20.89 9.91
N CYS A 163 2.86 21.35 9.29
CA CYS A 163 4.23 21.30 9.79
C CYS A 163 4.84 22.70 9.84
N PHE A 164 5.61 22.96 10.88
CA PHE A 164 6.37 24.20 11.06
C PHE A 164 7.86 23.91 10.89
N MET A 165 8.55 24.74 10.10
CA MET A 165 10.00 24.66 9.91
C MET A 165 10.65 26.01 10.20
N VAL A 166 11.81 25.98 10.85
CA VAL A 166 12.58 27.21 11.09
C VAL A 166 13.29 27.64 9.81
N THR A 167 12.93 28.82 9.30
CA THR A 167 13.52 29.42 8.10
C THR A 167 14.66 30.39 8.45
N ASN A 168 14.60 31.03 9.62
CA ASN A 168 15.70 31.81 10.18
C ASN A 168 15.67 31.78 11.72
N ARG A 169 16.67 31.12 12.32
CA ARG A 169 16.77 30.98 13.79
C ARG A 169 17.06 32.29 14.51
N LYS A 170 17.91 33.16 13.95
CA LYS A 170 18.28 34.44 14.59
C LYS A 170 17.09 35.38 14.75
N ASN A 171 16.09 35.23 13.88
CA ASN A 171 14.92 36.10 13.83
C ASN A 171 13.63 35.42 14.33
N GLY A 172 13.70 34.17 14.82
CA GLY A 172 12.51 33.41 15.24
C GLY A 172 11.49 33.16 14.11
N CYS A 173 11.95 33.13 12.86
CA CYS A 173 11.08 32.96 11.70
C CYS A 173 10.80 31.47 11.43
N THR A 174 9.52 31.12 11.43
CA THR A 174 9.03 29.79 11.06
C THR A 174 8.12 29.89 9.83
N GLY A 175 8.34 29.03 8.85
CA GLY A 175 7.39 28.83 7.76
C GLY A 175 6.39 27.72 8.09
N THR A 176 5.14 27.91 7.68
CA THR A 176 4.10 26.86 7.73
C THR A 176 4.06 26.12 6.41
N TYR A 177 4.05 24.79 6.50
CA TYR A 177 4.03 23.87 5.38
C TYR A 177 2.99 22.78 5.60
N THR A 178 2.51 22.18 4.52
CA THR A 178 1.64 21.01 4.55
C THR A 178 2.44 19.80 4.08
N VAL A 179 2.37 18.69 4.82
CA VAL A 179 3.03 17.45 4.43
C VAL A 179 2.33 16.86 3.21
N GLN A 180 3.09 16.57 2.15
CA GLN A 180 2.57 16.00 0.90
C GLN A 180 2.94 14.52 0.76
N GLY A 181 4.08 14.09 1.30
CA GLY A 181 4.58 12.72 1.19
C GLY A 181 5.93 12.53 1.88
N PHE A 182 6.43 11.30 1.90
CA PHE A 182 7.76 10.93 2.37
C PHE A 182 8.44 10.05 1.31
N ASP A 183 9.67 10.38 0.91
CA ASP A 183 10.41 9.68 -0.15
C ASP A 183 11.33 8.56 0.38
N GLY A 184 11.15 8.16 1.64
CA GLY A 184 12.02 7.21 2.34
C GLY A 184 13.20 7.87 3.07
N ARG A 185 13.50 9.14 2.78
CA ARG A 185 14.58 9.90 3.46
C ARG A 185 14.15 11.31 3.88
N TYR A 186 13.34 11.97 3.08
CA TYR A 186 12.85 13.33 3.28
C TYR A 186 11.34 13.43 3.07
N PHE A 187 10.74 14.35 3.82
CA PHE A 187 9.36 14.77 3.64
C PHE A 187 9.26 15.78 2.51
N CYS A 188 8.31 15.57 1.61
CA CYS A 188 7.87 16.54 0.62
C CYS A 188 6.85 17.48 1.26
N LEU A 189 7.13 18.78 1.24
CA LEU A 189 6.36 19.80 1.94
C LEU A 189 5.93 20.90 0.95
N GLN A 190 4.75 21.49 1.16
CA GLN A 190 4.26 22.61 0.36
C GLN A 190 3.91 23.81 1.25
N ASN A 191 4.38 25.01 0.89
CA ASN A 191 3.99 26.24 1.59
C ASN A 191 2.62 26.77 1.10
N ARG A 192 2.06 27.77 1.79
CA ARG A 192 0.79 28.42 1.38
C ARG A 192 0.82 29.07 -0.01
N ARG A 193 2.01 29.38 -0.54
CA ARG A 193 2.21 29.96 -1.88
C ARG A 193 2.37 28.88 -2.97
N GLY A 194 2.20 27.61 -2.62
CA GLY A 194 2.31 26.48 -3.54
C GLY A 194 3.75 25.99 -3.80
N SER A 195 4.78 26.66 -3.28
CA SER A 195 6.17 26.24 -3.45
C SER A 195 6.46 24.96 -2.67
N ARG A 196 7.14 24.02 -3.33
CA ARG A 196 7.49 22.72 -2.75
C ARG A 196 8.93 22.70 -2.25
N CYS A 197 9.18 22.05 -1.12
CA CYS A 197 10.51 21.83 -0.56
C CYS A 197 10.62 20.45 0.10
N ARG A 198 11.84 20.02 0.39
CA ARG A 198 12.12 18.76 1.09
C ARG A 198 12.80 19.01 2.44
N ALA A 199 12.44 18.22 3.46
CA ALA A 199 13.05 18.32 4.79
C ALA A 199 13.14 16.97 5.50
N SER A 200 14.12 16.79 6.38
CA SER A 200 14.19 15.61 7.26
C SER A 200 13.24 15.77 8.44
N ALA A 201 12.85 14.65 9.07
CA ALA A 201 11.95 14.64 10.23
C ALA A 201 12.40 15.60 11.34
N GLY A 202 13.70 15.64 11.65
CA GLY A 202 14.27 16.50 12.69
C GLY A 202 14.25 18.01 12.40
N ARG A 203 13.72 18.44 11.25
CA ARG A 203 13.49 19.85 10.89
C ARG A 203 12.02 20.24 10.93
N MET A 204 11.13 19.30 11.19
CA MET A 204 9.67 19.46 11.19
C MET A 204 9.14 19.44 12.62
N PHE A 205 8.24 20.36 12.93
CA PHE A 205 7.65 20.54 14.26
C PHE A 205 6.13 20.67 14.17
N ARG A 206 5.42 20.22 15.21
CA ARG A 206 3.94 20.23 15.26
C ARG A 206 3.40 21.61 15.58
N SER A 207 4.20 22.46 16.21
CA SER A 207 3.84 23.85 16.51
C SER A 207 5.01 24.82 16.27
N ARG A 208 4.69 26.11 16.20
CA ARG A 208 5.69 27.18 16.15
C ARG A 208 6.53 27.25 17.43
N GLU A 209 5.92 26.95 18.56
CA GLU A 209 6.57 26.95 19.88
C GLU A 209 7.65 25.87 19.96
N GLU A 210 7.33 24.64 19.53
CA GLU A 210 8.30 23.54 19.45
C GLU A 210 9.47 23.87 18.52
N ALA A 211 9.19 24.51 17.38
CA ALA A 211 10.23 24.88 16.41
C ALA A 211 11.23 25.91 16.97
N LEU A 212 10.79 26.76 17.90
CA LEU A 212 11.58 27.84 18.50
C LEU A 212 12.13 27.47 19.89
N ALA A 213 11.75 26.33 20.44
CA ALA A 213 12.23 25.86 21.74
C ALA A 213 13.77 25.65 21.72
N PRO A 214 14.49 25.99 22.80
CA PRO A 214 15.90 25.69 22.92
C PRO A 214 16.12 24.17 22.83
N ARG A 215 16.99 23.72 21.93
CA ARG A 215 17.37 22.30 21.92
C ARG A 215 18.20 22.02 23.18
N GLN A 216 17.86 20.97 23.93
CA GLN A 216 18.85 20.35 24.81
C GLN A 216 19.97 19.81 23.90
N GLU A 217 21.18 20.32 24.09
CA GLU A 217 22.37 19.71 23.52
C GLU A 217 22.50 18.30 24.12
N ASN A 218 22.30 17.27 23.30
CA ASN A 218 22.81 15.95 23.63
C ASN A 218 24.34 16.07 23.70
N LYS A 219 24.86 16.24 24.92
CA LYS A 219 26.24 15.87 25.25
C LYS A 219 26.33 14.35 25.22
N ASP A 220 26.47 13.78 24.03
CA ASP A 220 27.09 12.47 23.90
C ASP A 220 28.57 12.67 23.61
N SER A 221 29.33 12.42 24.67
CA SER A 221 30.76 12.18 24.75
C SER A 221 31.25 11.10 23.76
N GLY A 222 32.40 11.36 23.13
CA GLY A 222 33.17 10.43 22.29
C GLY A 222 33.67 11.14 21.02
N GLY A 223 34.62 12.08 21.08
CA GLY A 223 36.01 11.81 21.43
C GLY A 223 36.68 10.90 20.38
N ASN A 224 37.12 11.43 19.24
CA ASN A 224 38.54 11.44 18.81
C ASN A 224 38.71 12.09 17.42
N CYS A 225 39.16 13.34 17.38
CA CYS A 225 39.83 13.94 16.23
C CYS A 225 41.06 14.68 16.78
N ASP A 226 42.15 13.94 17.01
CA ASP A 226 43.47 14.55 17.11
C ASP A 226 43.99 14.77 15.68
N GLU A 227 43.83 16.00 15.20
CA GLU A 227 44.78 16.59 14.27
C GLU A 227 46.10 16.82 15.02
N ARG A 228 47.22 16.36 14.47
CA ARG A 228 48.46 17.12 14.59
C ARG A 228 49.44 16.80 13.46
N ASN A 229 49.49 17.74 12.53
CA ASN A 229 50.66 18.08 11.72
C ASN A 229 51.92 18.14 12.61
N ARG A 230 52.96 17.40 12.21
CA ARG A 230 54.35 17.83 12.15
C ARG A 230 55.07 17.09 11.04
#